data_AF-A0A0P7HSI9-F1
#
_entry.id   AF-A0A0P7HSI9-F1
#
_cell.length_a   1.000
_cell.length_b   1.000
_cell.length_c   1.000
_cell.angle_alpha   90.00
_cell.angle_beta   90.00
_cell.angle_gamma   90.00
#
_symmetry.space_group_name_H-M   'P 1'
#
loop_
_entity.id
_entity.type
_entity.pdbx_description
1 polymer ?
#
loop_
_entity_poly.entity_id
_entity_poly.type
_entity_poly.pdbx_seq_one_letter_code
_entity_poly.pdbx_strand_id
1 'polypeptide(L)'
;MADRDVVLVDDMVATGSTMSEAIDALHDRDVGRVFVVCVHPLLVADARTKLERAGLAGIWGTDTVERDVSAVSVAPLLADLV
;
A
#
# COMPACT_ATOMS: atom_id res chain seq x y z
N MET A 1 0.75 13.17 -15.85
CA MET A 1 0.61 11.84 -15.23
C MET A 1 -0.47 11.01 -15.92
N ALA A 2 -1.20 11.59 -16.88
CA ALA A 2 -2.22 10.90 -17.66
C ALA A 2 -1.75 9.54 -18.18
N ASP A 3 -2.61 8.53 -18.04
CA ASP A 3 -2.45 7.14 -18.51
C ASP A 3 -1.26 6.36 -17.91
N ARG A 4 -0.62 6.87 -16.86
CA ARG A 4 0.47 6.15 -16.17
C ARG A 4 -0.01 5.47 -14.92
N ASP A 5 0.41 4.22 -14.73
CA ASP A 5 0.29 3.56 -13.44
C ASP A 5 1.17 4.26 -12.38
N VAL A 6 0.67 4.32 -11.15
CA VAL A 6 1.34 4.97 -10.02
C VAL A 6 1.50 3.97 -8.88
N VAL A 7 2.68 3.98 -8.25
CA VAL A 7 2.95 3.24 -7.02
C VAL A 7 3.15 4.24 -5.90
N LEU A 8 2.25 4.22 -4.92
CA LEU A 8 2.39 4.93 -3.66
C LEU A 8 3.23 4.09 -2.71
N VAL A 9 4.26 4.70 -2.14
CA VAL A 9 5.22 4.04 -1.24
C VAL A 9 5.23 4.79 0.07
N ASP A 10 5.13 4.07 1.18
CA ASP A 10 5.31 4.62 2.53
C ASP A 10 5.89 3.56 3.46
N ASP A 11 6.35 3.95 4.64
CA ASP A 11 6.85 2.98 5.63
C ASP A 11 5.71 2.14 6.21
N MET A 12 4.53 2.74 6.43
CA MET A 12 3.41 2.13 7.13
C MET A 12 2.06 2.51 6.53
N VAL A 13 1.14 1.55 6.48
CA VAL A 13 -0.28 1.83 6.20
C VAL A 13 -1.11 1.36 7.38
N ALA A 14 -1.51 2.31 8.24
CA ALA A 14 -2.35 2.04 9.41
C ALA A 14 -3.84 2.10 9.07
N THR A 15 -4.48 3.27 9.16
CA THR A 15 -5.92 3.46 8.89
C THR A 15 -6.25 3.60 7.40
N GLY A 16 -5.23 3.74 6.55
CA GLY A 16 -5.41 3.94 5.11
C GLY A 16 -5.84 5.36 4.69
N SER A 17 -6.00 6.32 5.61
CA SER A 17 -6.45 7.69 5.25
C SER A 17 -5.51 8.42 4.31
N THR A 18 -4.22 8.48 4.64
CA THR A 18 -3.22 9.17 3.80
C THR A 18 -3.21 8.59 2.38
N MET A 19 -3.27 7.26 2.29
CA MET A 19 -3.23 6.54 1.02
C MET A 19 -4.52 6.74 0.22
N SER A 20 -5.71 6.66 0.84
CA SER A 20 -6.97 6.89 0.12
C SER A 20 -7.06 8.31 -0.42
N GLU A 21 -6.70 9.31 0.38
CA GLU A 21 -6.69 10.72 -0.06
C GLU A 21 -5.71 10.95 -1.22
N ALA A 22 -4.55 10.28 -1.18
CA ALA A 22 -3.60 10.31 -2.27
C ALA A 22 -4.13 9.62 -3.54
N ILE A 23 -4.81 8.48 -3.41
CA ILE A 23 -5.44 7.78 -4.54
C ILE A 23 -6.51 8.68 -5.18
N ASP A 24 -7.39 9.28 -4.37
CA ASP A 24 -8.45 10.18 -4.86
C ASP A 24 -7.84 11.36 -5.65
N ALA A 25 -6.82 12.02 -5.09
CA ALA A 25 -6.14 13.14 -5.74
C ALA A 25 -5.36 12.75 -7.01
N LEU A 26 -4.98 11.49 -7.16
CA LEU A 26 -4.35 10.97 -8.37
C LEU A 26 -5.38 10.69 -9.47
N HIS A 27 -6.53 10.13 -9.12
CA HIS A 27 -7.60 9.89 -10.09
C HIS A 27 -8.17 11.17 -10.70
N ASP A 28 -8.16 12.29 -9.95
CA ASP A 28 -8.47 13.63 -10.48
C ASP A 28 -7.50 14.12 -11.58
N ARG A 29 -6.41 13.37 -11.86
CA ARG A 29 -5.35 13.70 -12.83
C ARG A 29 -5.22 12.66 -13.96
N ASP A 30 -6.27 11.87 -14.18
CA ASP A 30 -6.37 10.85 -15.24
C ASP A 30 -5.21 9.83 -15.21
N VAL A 31 -4.71 9.48 -14.02
CA VAL A 31 -3.71 8.41 -13.91
C VAL A 31 -4.30 7.07 -14.34
N GLY A 32 -3.43 6.12 -14.66
CA GLY A 32 -3.80 4.72 -14.84
C GLY A 32 -4.14 4.06 -13.51
N ARG A 33 -3.58 2.88 -13.25
CA ARG A 33 -3.84 2.13 -12.02
C ARG A 33 -3.00 2.66 -10.87
N VAL A 34 -3.57 2.73 -9.66
CA VAL A 34 -2.84 3.10 -8.45
C VAL A 34 -2.59 1.86 -7.59
N PHE A 35 -1.33 1.66 -7.20
CA PHE A 35 -0.89 0.58 -6.32
C PHE A 35 -0.30 1.16 -5.04
N VAL A 36 -0.34 0.42 -3.94
CA VAL A 36 0.27 0.80 -2.67
C VAL A 36 1.29 -0.26 -2.26
N VAL A 37 2.47 0.16 -1.82
CA VAL A 37 3.43 -0.71 -1.15
C VAL A 37 3.88 -0.11 0.16
N CYS A 38 4.09 -0.95 1.17
CA CYS A 38 4.59 -0.48 2.46
C CYS A 38 5.44 -1.52 3.19
N VAL A 39 6.27 -1.06 4.13
CA VAL A 39 7.01 -1.98 4.99
C VAL A 39 6.06 -2.61 5.99
N HIS A 40 5.28 -1.80 6.72
CA HIS A 40 4.41 -2.22 7.81
C HIS A 40 2.92 -2.14 7.43
N PRO A 41 2.30 -3.22 6.92
CA PRO A 41 0.89 -3.23 6.54
C PRO A 41 -0.01 -3.41 7.77
N LEU A 42 -0.12 -2.40 8.64
CA LEU A 42 -0.95 -2.50 9.85
C LEU A 42 -2.43 -2.76 9.52
N LEU A 43 -2.96 -2.07 8.51
CA LEU A 43 -4.32 -2.23 7.96
C LEU A 43 -5.39 -2.39 9.04
N VAL A 44 -5.51 -1.39 9.92
CA VAL A 44 -6.44 -1.46 11.06
C VAL A 44 -7.88 -1.17 10.63
N ALA A 45 -8.84 -1.73 11.38
CA ALA A 45 -10.27 -1.54 11.14
C ALA A 45 -10.66 -1.86 9.68
N ASP A 46 -11.23 -0.89 8.96
CA ASP A 46 -11.71 -1.01 7.59
C ASP A 46 -10.72 -0.46 6.55
N ALA A 47 -9.43 -0.28 6.91
CA ALA A 47 -8.41 0.30 6.03
C ALA A 47 -8.35 -0.36 4.65
N ARG A 48 -8.43 -1.70 4.57
CA ARG A 48 -8.40 -2.42 3.29
C ARG A 48 -9.58 -2.03 2.39
N THR A 49 -10.80 -2.11 2.91
CA THR A 49 -12.02 -1.72 2.20
C THR A 49 -12.01 -0.24 1.82
N LYS A 50 -11.46 0.63 2.68
CA LYS A 50 -11.30 2.05 2.42
C LYS A 50 -10.43 2.32 1.20
N LEU A 51 -9.28 1.63 1.07
CA LEU A 51 -8.40 1.77 -0.08
C LEU A 51 -9.04 1.22 -1.36
N GLU A 52 -9.72 0.07 -1.27
CA GLU A 52 -10.45 -0.49 -2.42
C GLU A 52 -11.53 0.45 -2.94
N ARG A 53 -12.27 1.12 -2.03
CA ARG A 53 -13.27 2.13 -2.39
C ARG A 53 -12.67 3.37 -3.05
N ALA A 54 -11.43 3.73 -2.73
CA ALA A 54 -10.70 4.81 -3.39
C ALA A 54 -10.25 4.44 -4.82
N GLY A 55 -10.36 3.17 -5.23
CA GLY A 55 -9.93 2.69 -6.55
C GLY A 55 -8.51 2.10 -6.56
N LEU A 56 -8.05 1.58 -5.43
CA LEU A 56 -6.79 0.84 -5.34
C LEU A 56 -6.79 -0.39 -6.27
N ALA A 57 -5.77 -0.52 -7.12
CA ALA A 57 -5.57 -1.68 -7.98
C ALA A 57 -4.86 -2.85 -7.28
N GLY A 58 -4.09 -2.58 -6.23
CA GLY A 58 -3.48 -3.61 -5.39
C GLY A 58 -2.57 -3.04 -4.31
N ILE A 59 -2.36 -3.82 -3.25
CA ILE A 59 -1.49 -3.49 -2.13
C ILE A 59 -0.56 -4.66 -1.80
N TRP A 60 0.72 -4.37 -1.58
CA TRP A 60 1.71 -5.35 -1.13
C TRP A 60 2.50 -4.80 0.06
N GLY A 61 2.60 -5.60 1.11
CA GLY A 61 3.41 -5.29 2.27
C GLY A 61 4.52 -6.31 2.47
N THR A 62 5.39 -6.03 3.44
CA THR A 62 6.28 -7.06 3.95
C THR A 62 5.59 -7.93 5.01
N ASP A 63 6.27 -8.97 5.47
CA ASP A 63 5.87 -9.81 6.61
C ASP A 63 6.30 -9.26 7.98
N THR A 64 6.71 -7.97 8.08
CA THR A 64 7.01 -7.33 9.38
C THR A 64 5.79 -7.26 10.32
N VAL A 65 4.59 -7.21 9.75
CA VAL A 65 3.31 -7.42 10.44
C VAL A 65 2.47 -8.30 9.52
N GLU A 66 2.18 -9.53 9.95
CA GLU A 66 1.50 -10.51 9.10
C GLU A 66 0.08 -10.09 8.73
N ARG A 67 -0.20 -10.06 7.42
CA ARG A 67 -1.50 -9.78 6.79
C ARG A 67 -1.66 -10.61 5.51
N ASP A 68 -2.86 -10.58 4.94
CA ASP A 68 -3.17 -11.17 3.63
C ASP A 68 -2.35 -10.54 2.47
N VAL A 69 -1.78 -9.36 2.69
CA VAL A 69 -0.95 -8.62 1.72
C VAL A 69 0.57 -8.80 1.94
N SER A 70 0.98 -9.58 2.94
CA SER A 70 2.40 -9.83 3.25
C SER A 70 3.02 -10.72 2.17
N ALA A 71 3.54 -10.08 1.12
CA ALA A 71 4.03 -10.76 -0.09
C ALA A 71 5.55 -10.80 -0.18
N VAL A 72 6.25 -9.99 0.62
CA VAL A 72 7.70 -9.87 0.61
C VAL A 72 8.24 -10.17 2.00
N SER A 73 9.16 -11.13 2.12
CA SER A 73 9.75 -11.44 3.41
C SER A 73 10.94 -10.53 3.74
N VAL A 74 10.99 -10.01 4.97
CA VAL A 74 12.19 -9.36 5.51
C VAL A 74 13.13 -10.33 6.23
N ALA A 75 12.76 -11.61 6.37
CA ALA A 75 13.57 -12.60 7.10
C ALA A 75 15.02 -12.72 6.59
N PRO A 76 15.31 -12.73 5.27
CA PRO A 76 16.70 -12.76 4.79
C PRO A 76 17.51 -11.53 5.23
N LEU A 77 16.89 -10.34 5.22
CA LEU A 77 17.54 -9.10 5.63
C LEU A 77 17.88 -9.07 7.12
N LEU A 78 17.03 -9.68 7.95
CA LEU A 78 17.26 -9.79 9.39
C LEU A 78 18.27 -10.89 9.73
N ALA A 79 18.27 -12.00 8.98
CA ALA A 79 19.20 -13.11 9.17
C ALA A 79 20.66 -12.71 8.97
N ASP A 80 20.93 -11.75 8.07
CA ASP A 80 22.28 -11.22 7.84
C ASP A 80 22.77 -10.26 8.96
N LEU A 81 21.89 -9.85 9.88
CA LEU A 81 22.17 -8.91 10.97
C LEU A 81 22.37 -9.59 12.33
N VAL A 82 22.11 -10.90 12.42
CA VAL A 82 22.19 -11.69 13.67
C VAL A 82 23.29 -12.73 13.65
#